data_AF-A0A2V5PT38-F1
#
_entry.id   AF-A0A2V5PT38-F1
#
_cell.length_a   1.000
_cell.length_b   1.000
_cell.length_c   1.000
_cell.angle_alpha   90.00
_cell.angle_beta   90.00
_cell.angle_gamma   90.00
#
_symmetry.space_group_name_H-M   'P 1'
#
loop_
_entity.id
_entity.type
_entity.pdbx_description
1 polymer ?
#
loop_
_entity_poly.entity_id
_entity_poly.type
_entity_poly.pdbx_seq_one_letter_code
_entity_poly.pdbx_strand_id
1 'polypeptide(L)'
;MNTLTRILLLSVLGLLAGCDPKVSEQDLSFLATQKRPLTANVVFSHLGQVEIGPGAYAYHFRGTNKVVEFWISPPPLASQTSAQSLPVEIALVTVSVEGAKRAIIWPEDLKGKDYNEAIGALWPQKQ
;
A
#
# COMPACT_ATOMS: atom_id res chain seq x y z
N MET A 1 -42.73 -35.86 6.09
CA MET A 1 -43.44 -34.67 5.57
C MET A 1 -42.59 -33.46 5.89
N ASN A 2 -42.11 -32.83 4.82
CA ASN A 2 -41.12 -31.76 4.84
C ASN A 2 -41.76 -30.44 5.24
N THR A 3 -41.13 -29.71 6.15
CA THR A 3 -41.44 -28.30 6.37
C THR A 3 -40.15 -27.50 6.42
N LEU A 4 -39.86 -26.87 5.28
CA LEU A 4 -39.34 -25.52 5.09
C LEU A 4 -38.44 -24.95 6.20
N THR A 5 -37.23 -24.53 5.82
CA THR A 5 -36.88 -23.10 5.80
C THR A 5 -35.69 -22.89 4.85
N ARG A 6 -35.94 -22.18 3.76
CA ARG A 6 -34.90 -21.52 2.96
C ARG A 6 -34.27 -20.43 3.82
N ILE A 7 -32.98 -20.51 4.10
CA ILE A 7 -32.17 -19.32 4.37
C ILE A 7 -31.21 -19.18 3.21
N LEU A 8 -31.60 -18.30 2.30
CA LEU A 8 -30.68 -17.56 1.44
C LEU A 8 -29.65 -16.91 2.38
N LEU A 9 -28.42 -17.40 2.39
CA LEU A 9 -27.28 -16.60 2.85
C LEU A 9 -26.51 -16.21 1.61
N LEU A 10 -26.91 -15.05 1.08
CA LEU A 10 -26.05 -14.18 0.28
C LEU A 10 -24.71 -14.09 1.00
N SER A 11 -23.71 -14.83 0.54
CA SER A 11 -22.32 -14.49 0.83
C SER A 11 -21.93 -13.42 -0.16
N VAL A 12 -22.34 -12.20 0.21
CA VAL A 12 -21.76 -10.90 -0.10
C VAL A 12 -20.60 -10.99 -1.08
N LEU A 13 -20.84 -10.45 -2.29
CA LEU A 13 -19.80 -9.83 -3.10
C LEU A 13 -19.07 -8.81 -2.22
N GLY A 14 -17.99 -9.25 -1.59
CA GLY A 14 -16.93 -8.37 -1.14
C GLY A 14 -15.85 -8.45 -2.19
N LEU A 15 -15.93 -7.61 -3.23
CA LEU A 15 -14.71 -7.18 -3.89
C LEU A 15 -13.87 -6.51 -2.79
N LEU A 16 -12.97 -7.28 -2.18
CA LEU A 16 -11.87 -6.73 -1.40
C LEU A 16 -10.98 -6.03 -2.42
N ALA A 17 -11.32 -4.77 -2.71
CA ALA A 17 -10.45 -3.87 -3.43
C ALA A 17 -9.08 -3.88 -2.73
N GLY A 18 -8.00 -3.98 -3.51
CA GLY A 18 -6.63 -3.93 -2.97
C GLY A 18 -6.01 -5.25 -2.52
N CYS A 19 -6.63 -6.40 -2.80
CA CYS A 19 -6.15 -7.73 -2.39
C CYS A 19 -5.89 -8.64 -3.60
N ASP A 20 -4.64 -8.77 -4.07
CA ASP A 20 -4.28 -9.81 -5.05
C ASP A 20 -3.84 -11.10 -4.32
N PRO A 21 -4.52 -12.25 -4.53
CA PRO A 21 -4.19 -13.49 -3.83
C PRO A 21 -2.81 -14.08 -4.18
N LYS A 22 -2.10 -13.53 -5.18
CA LYS A 22 -0.77 -14.01 -5.61
C LYS A 22 0.40 -13.29 -4.97
N VAL A 23 0.19 -12.14 -4.33
CA VAL A 23 1.26 -11.35 -3.73
C VAL A 23 1.64 -11.95 -2.38
N SER A 24 2.84 -12.50 -2.34
CA SER A 24 3.43 -13.17 -1.19
C SER A 24 4.31 -12.22 -0.36
N GLU A 25 4.70 -12.63 0.86
CA GLU A 25 5.74 -11.91 1.61
C GLU A 25 7.08 -11.83 0.85
N GLN A 26 7.27 -12.69 -0.14
CA GLN A 26 8.42 -12.72 -1.04
C GLN A 26 8.43 -11.51 -1.99
N ASP A 27 7.25 -11.09 -2.47
CA ASP A 27 7.09 -9.91 -3.35
C ASP A 27 7.33 -8.60 -2.58
N LEU A 28 6.96 -8.56 -1.30
CA LEU A 28 7.35 -7.45 -0.41
C LEU A 28 8.84 -7.42 -0.13
N SER A 29 9.45 -8.58 0.06
CA SER A 29 10.90 -8.69 0.28
C SER A 29 11.67 -8.20 -0.94
N PHE A 30 11.16 -8.45 -2.15
CA PHE A 30 11.70 -7.87 -3.38
C PHE A 30 11.64 -6.34 -3.34
N LEU A 31 10.52 -5.73 -2.96
CA LEU A 31 10.39 -4.27 -2.90
C LEU A 31 11.29 -3.65 -1.80
N ALA A 32 11.45 -4.33 -0.65
CA ALA A 32 12.29 -3.90 0.46
C ALA A 32 13.81 -4.06 0.21
N THR A 33 14.22 -4.81 -0.82
CA THR A 33 15.63 -5.06 -1.17
C THR A 33 16.12 -4.20 -2.34
N GLN A 34 15.28 -3.33 -2.88
CA GLN A 34 15.66 -2.47 -4.00
C GLN A 34 16.68 -1.43 -3.56
N LYS A 35 17.77 -1.30 -4.33
CA LYS A 35 18.81 -0.28 -4.10
C LYS A 35 18.60 1.00 -4.92
N ARG A 36 17.57 1.03 -5.76
CA ARG A 36 17.20 2.15 -6.62
C ARG A 36 15.77 2.60 -6.30
N PRO A 37 15.42 3.86 -6.56
CA PRO A 37 14.05 4.33 -6.43
C PRO A 37 13.11 3.42 -7.24
N LEU A 38 12.11 2.87 -6.55
CA LEU A 38 11.01 2.16 -7.19
C LEU A 38 10.14 3.17 -7.92
N THR A 39 9.50 2.79 -9.02
CA THR A 39 8.47 3.64 -9.64
C THR A 39 7.08 3.10 -9.35
N ALA A 40 6.08 3.97 -9.36
CA ALA A 40 4.68 3.58 -9.21
C ALA A 40 4.29 2.44 -10.19
N ASN A 41 4.75 2.52 -11.44
CA ASN A 41 4.53 1.48 -12.46
C ASN A 41 5.13 0.12 -12.07
N VAL A 42 6.33 0.10 -11.50
CA VAL A 42 6.95 -1.15 -11.02
C VAL A 42 6.12 -1.74 -9.88
N VAL A 43 5.69 -0.92 -8.91
CA VAL A 43 4.84 -1.35 -7.80
C VAL A 43 3.52 -1.93 -8.31
N PHE A 44 2.82 -1.23 -9.20
CA PHE A 44 1.54 -1.70 -9.77
C PHE A 44 1.70 -3.00 -10.56
N SER A 45 2.80 -3.16 -11.31
CA SER A 45 3.05 -4.38 -12.07
C SER A 45 3.31 -5.62 -11.20
N HIS A 46 3.82 -5.43 -9.98
CA HIS A 46 4.15 -6.53 -9.06
C HIS A 46 3.02 -6.82 -8.06
N LEU A 47 2.33 -5.80 -7.57
CA LEU A 47 1.30 -5.95 -6.53
C LEU A 47 -0.13 -6.04 -7.08
N GLY A 48 -0.33 -5.74 -8.36
CA GLY A 48 -1.66 -5.71 -8.97
C GLY A 48 -2.46 -4.48 -8.53
N GLN A 49 -3.72 -4.69 -8.13
CA GLN A 49 -4.58 -3.59 -7.71
C GLN A 49 -4.16 -3.05 -6.34
N VAL A 50 -3.88 -1.75 -6.28
CA VAL A 50 -3.58 -0.99 -5.07
C VAL A 50 -4.57 0.16 -4.91
N GLU A 51 -4.81 0.57 -3.67
CA GLU A 51 -5.66 1.72 -3.36
C GLU A 51 -4.86 3.02 -3.46
N ILE A 52 -5.37 3.99 -4.20
CA ILE A 52 -4.72 5.28 -4.39
C ILE A 52 -5.20 6.24 -3.31
N GLY A 53 -4.30 6.60 -2.40
CA GLY A 53 -4.51 7.63 -1.39
C GLY A 53 -3.82 8.95 -1.76
N PRO A 54 -3.97 9.98 -0.92
CA PRO A 54 -3.28 11.26 -1.10
C PRO A 54 -1.77 11.05 -0.97
N GLY A 55 -1.13 10.86 -2.14
CA GLY A 55 0.30 10.70 -2.37
C GLY A 55 0.94 9.40 -1.85
N ALA A 56 0.13 8.39 -1.55
CA ALA A 56 0.62 7.04 -1.36
C ALA A 56 -0.31 6.03 -2.02
N TYR A 57 0.24 4.86 -2.31
CA TYR A 57 -0.52 3.70 -2.74
C TYR A 57 -0.50 2.67 -1.64
N ALA A 58 -1.66 2.13 -1.26
CA ALA A 58 -1.79 1.11 -0.24
C ALA A 58 -2.11 -0.25 -0.88
N TYR A 59 -1.44 -1.29 -0.40
CA TYR A 59 -1.74 -2.68 -0.73
C TYR A 59 -2.20 -3.42 0.53
N HIS A 60 -3.34 -4.11 0.43
CA HIS A 60 -3.98 -4.82 1.53
C HIS A 60 -3.78 -6.33 1.38
N PHE A 61 -3.28 -6.99 2.43
CA PHE A 61 -3.11 -8.44 2.42
C PHE A 61 -4.43 -9.14 2.72
N ARG A 62 -4.90 -9.96 1.78
CA ARG A 62 -6.14 -10.72 1.97
C ARG A 62 -6.06 -11.61 3.23
N GLY A 63 -7.05 -11.49 4.10
CA GLY A 63 -7.18 -12.34 5.29
C GLY A 63 -6.18 -12.01 6.41
N THR A 64 -5.46 -10.89 6.31
CA THR A 64 -4.63 -10.35 7.39
C THR A 64 -4.90 -8.86 7.54
N ASN A 65 -4.64 -8.29 8.71
CA ASN A 65 -4.79 -6.85 8.92
C ASN A 65 -3.47 -6.11 8.65
N LYS A 66 -2.74 -6.54 7.62
CA LYS A 66 -1.45 -5.99 7.19
C LYS A 66 -1.65 -5.09 5.97
N VAL A 67 -1.11 -3.89 6.04
CA VAL A 67 -1.15 -2.86 4.98
C VAL A 67 0.27 -2.47 4.65
N VAL A 68 0.58 -2.38 3.35
CA VAL A 68 1.86 -1.80 2.89
C VAL A 68 1.56 -0.56 2.08
N GLU A 69 2.19 0.55 2.45
CA GLU A 69 2.04 1.83 1.77
C GLU A 69 3.33 2.25 1.09
N PHE A 70 3.19 2.74 -0.14
CA PHE A 70 4.26 3.23 -1.00
C PHE A 70 4.07 4.73 -1.17
N TRP A 71 4.92 5.52 -0.51
CA TRP A 71 4.86 6.98 -0.55
C TRP A 71 5.72 7.52 -1.68
N ILE A 72 5.22 8.54 -2.35
CA ILE A 72 5.90 9.19 -3.46
C ILE A 72 6.46 10.55 -3.07
N SER A 73 7.65 10.92 -3.56
CA SER A 73 8.21 12.27 -3.38
C SER A 73 8.77 12.81 -4.70
N PRO A 74 8.52 14.08 -5.04
CA PRO A 74 7.70 15.06 -4.32
C PRO A 74 6.21 14.68 -4.30
N PRO A 75 5.39 15.22 -3.36
CA PRO A 75 3.96 14.99 -3.38
C PRO A 75 3.38 15.46 -4.71
N PRO A 76 2.41 14.72 -5.28
CA PRO A 76 1.79 15.13 -6.52
C PRO A 76 1.04 16.44 -6.30
N LEU A 77 1.06 17.33 -7.29
CA LEU A 77 0.21 18.52 -7.24
C LEU A 77 -1.25 18.09 -7.13
N ALA A 78 -2.09 18.88 -6.47
CA ALA A 78 -3.52 18.59 -6.37
C ALA A 78 -4.22 18.45 -7.74
N SER A 79 -3.62 19.00 -8.80
CA SER A 79 -4.06 18.86 -10.20
C SER A 79 -3.62 17.55 -10.87
N GLN A 80 -2.73 16.78 -10.24
CA GLN A 80 -2.13 15.55 -10.73
C GLN A 80 -2.57 14.37 -9.85
N THR A 81 -3.87 14.10 -9.84
CA THR A 81 -4.47 13.08 -8.97
C THR A 81 -4.30 11.66 -9.49
N SER A 82 -3.85 11.45 -10.74
CA SER A 82 -3.57 10.11 -11.27
C SER A 82 -2.08 9.82 -11.35
N ALA A 83 -1.65 8.95 -10.45
CA ALA A 83 -0.32 8.33 -10.40
C ALA A 83 0.13 7.65 -11.69
N GLN A 84 -0.82 7.22 -12.51
CA GLN A 84 -0.58 6.33 -13.66
C GLN A 84 0.13 7.03 -14.82
N SER A 85 0.14 8.36 -14.86
CA SER A 85 0.69 9.16 -15.96
C SER A 85 2.01 9.87 -15.62
N LEU A 86 2.51 9.72 -14.39
CA LEU A 86 3.75 10.34 -13.95
C LEU A 86 4.82 9.27 -13.69
N PRO A 87 6.08 9.47 -14.10
CA PRO A 87 7.19 8.62 -13.64
C PRO A 87 7.48 8.98 -12.18
N VAL A 88 6.62 8.51 -11.26
CA VAL A 88 6.75 8.86 -9.85
C VAL A 88 7.65 7.87 -9.15
N GLU A 89 8.69 8.38 -8.48
CA GLU A 89 9.58 7.61 -7.63
C GLU A 89 8.98 7.43 -6.24
N ILE A 90 9.07 6.20 -5.73
CA ILE A 90 8.76 5.85 -4.35
C ILE A 90 9.91 6.35 -3.48
N ALA A 91 9.56 7.13 -2.47
CA ALA A 91 10.49 7.71 -1.51
C ALA A 91 10.49 6.94 -0.18
N LEU A 92 9.40 6.28 0.17
CA LEU A 92 9.27 5.52 1.42
C LEU A 92 8.33 4.33 1.22
N VAL A 93 8.67 3.20 1.83
CA VAL A 93 7.75 2.06 1.96
C VAL A 93 7.54 1.75 3.44
N THR A 94 6.28 1.68 3.82
CA THR A 94 5.88 1.42 5.20
C THR A 94 4.97 0.23 5.30
N VAL A 95 5.07 -0.50 6.40
CA VAL A 95 4.16 -1.59 6.75
C VAL A 95 3.43 -1.27 8.05
N SER A 96 2.15 -1.54 8.08
CA SER A 96 1.32 -1.46 9.28
C SER A 96 0.60 -2.77 9.49
N VAL A 97 0.50 -3.22 10.74
CA VAL A 97 -0.43 -4.27 11.16
C VAL A 97 -1.40 -3.67 12.16
N GLU A 98 -2.64 -4.13 12.20
CA GLU A 98 -3.66 -3.56 13.09
C GLU A 98 -3.18 -3.50 14.55
N GLY A 99 -3.38 -2.33 15.18
CA GLY A 99 -2.95 -2.05 16.55
C GLY A 99 -1.45 -1.78 16.73
N ALA A 100 -0.63 -1.92 15.69
CA ALA A 100 0.79 -1.61 15.74
C ALA A 100 1.11 -0.24 15.12
N LYS A 101 2.25 0.32 15.52
CA LYS A 101 2.82 1.47 14.83
C LYS A 101 3.27 1.07 13.44
N ARG A 102 3.07 1.96 12.49
CA ARG A 102 3.61 1.86 11.13
C ARG A 102 5.14 1.85 11.19
N ALA A 103 5.74 0.87 10.53
CA ALA A 103 7.19 0.70 10.47
C ALA A 103 7.71 0.98 9.06
N ILE A 104 8.86 1.65 8.98
CA ILE A 104 9.56 1.89 7.71
C ILE A 104 10.38 0.67 7.35
N ILE A 105 10.17 0.13 6.16
CA ILE A 105 10.91 -1.04 5.63
C ILE A 105 11.81 -0.68 4.45
N TRP A 106 11.66 0.52 3.89
CA TRP A 106 12.54 1.05 2.85
C TRP A 106 12.38 2.59 2.78
N PRO A 107 13.44 3.36 2.45
CA PRO A 107 14.81 2.93 2.20
C PRO A 107 15.54 2.49 3.48
N GLU A 108 16.67 1.80 3.32
CA GLU A 108 17.38 1.13 4.41
C GLU A 108 17.86 2.10 5.51
N ASP A 109 18.27 3.30 5.11
CA ASP A 109 18.73 4.38 6.00
C ASP A 109 17.63 4.99 6.87
N LEU A 110 16.36 4.74 6.54
CA LEU A 110 15.19 5.16 7.31
C LEU A 110 14.57 4.02 8.13
N LYS A 111 15.07 2.78 8.01
CA LYS A 111 14.58 1.66 8.82
C LYS A 111 14.77 1.93 10.32
N GLY A 112 13.73 1.67 11.10
CA GLY A 112 13.73 1.87 12.55
C GLY A 112 13.59 3.32 13.01
N LYS A 113 13.54 4.30 12.10
CA LYS A 113 13.20 5.69 12.44
C LYS A 113 11.70 5.84 12.72
N ASP A 114 11.34 6.91 13.42
CA ASP A 114 9.94 7.27 13.60
C ASP A 114 9.29 7.61 12.25
N TYR A 115 8.13 7.03 12.01
CA TYR A 115 7.39 7.22 10.77
C TYR A 115 7.03 8.70 10.52
N ASN A 116 6.57 9.42 11.55
CA ASN A 116 6.12 10.80 11.38
C ASN A 116 7.29 11.74 11.11
N GLU A 117 8.43 11.49 11.75
CA GLU A 117 9.67 12.23 11.49
C GLU A 117 10.14 12.02 10.03
N ALA A 118 10.19 10.77 9.58
CA ALA A 118 10.62 10.44 8.22
C ALA A 118 9.68 11.00 7.15
N ILE A 119 8.37 10.87 7.33
CA ILE A 119 7.39 11.46 6.41
C ILE A 119 7.43 12.97 6.46
N GLY A 120 7.57 13.60 7.63
CA GLY A 120 7.69 15.06 7.72
C GLY A 120 8.88 15.62 6.95
N ALA A 121 9.98 14.87 6.89
CA ALA A 121 11.16 15.24 6.10
C ALA A 121 10.96 15.04 4.59
N LEU A 122 10.31 13.95 4.17
CA LEU A 122 10.07 13.61 2.75
C LEU A 122 8.90 14.38 2.14
N TRP A 123 7.96 14.77 2.99
CA TRP A 123 6.68 15.38 2.69
C TRP A 123 6.35 16.47 3.70
N PRO A 124 7.04 17.61 3.60
CA PRO A 124 6.62 18.78 4.33
C PRO A 124 5.24 19.15 3.80
N GLN A 125 4.20 18.92 4.60
CA GLN A 125 2.93 19.58 4.37
C GLN A 125 3.22 21.07 4.50
N LYS A 126 3.37 21.77 3.36
CA LYS A 126 3.35 23.23 3.37
C LYS A 126 1.99 23.60 3.95
N GLN A 127 2.02 24.06 5.20
CA GLN A 127 0.91 24.70 5.89
C GLN A 127 0.36 25.84 5.05
#